data_AF-A0A931AWM9-F1
#
_entry.id   AF-A0A931AWM9-F1
#
_cell.length_a   1.000
_cell.length_b   1.000
_cell.length_c   1.000
_cell.angle_alpha   90.00
_cell.angle_beta   90.00
_cell.angle_gamma   90.00
#
_symmetry.space_group_name_H-M   'P 1'
#
loop_
_entity.id
_entity.type
_entity.pdbx_description
1 polymer ?
#
loop_
_entity_poly.entity_id
_entity_poly.type
_entity_poly.pdbx_seq_one_letter_code
_entity_poly.pdbx_strand_id
1 'polypeptide(L)'
;MLAWNSVTAAAMAAVVVLATPAAAQAPSTTTVQASPSAATVGQSVNLSAMVTCTGDPSGGLGMTFFDGSNLLTTVPVSAAGVATYTTTLSSVGSHTITAAYNGNGNCDASNATTTVVVSAAPTPTPPSGLCLLACSGLINFNVGDINNQVNIYRDGPS
;
A
#
# COMPACT_ATOMS: atom_id res chain seq x y z
N MET A 1 -86.42 8.92 -33.63
CA MET A 1 -86.06 7.89 -32.64
C MET A 1 -84.54 7.86 -32.58
N LEU A 2 -83.97 8.24 -31.45
CA LEU A 2 -82.52 8.40 -31.22
C LEU A 2 -81.87 7.04 -30.93
N ALA A 3 -80.53 7.00 -31.15
CA ALA A 3 -79.50 6.10 -30.60
C ALA A 3 -78.80 5.19 -31.63
N TRP A 4 -77.49 4.95 -31.59
CA TRP A 4 -76.34 5.56 -30.90
C TRP A 4 -75.10 4.96 -31.60
N ASN A 5 -74.13 5.79 -31.99
CA ASN A 5 -72.85 5.28 -32.50
C ASN A 5 -71.96 4.93 -31.29
N SER A 6 -71.68 3.64 -31.09
CA SER A 6 -70.84 3.17 -29.98
C SER A 6 -69.38 3.56 -30.24
N VAL A 7 -68.88 4.59 -29.56
CA VAL A 7 -67.43 4.84 -29.47
C VAL A 7 -66.93 4.07 -28.25
N THR A 8 -66.27 2.93 -28.47
CA THR A 8 -65.53 2.25 -27.40
C THR A 8 -64.31 3.09 -27.06
N ALA A 9 -64.43 3.94 -26.04
CA ALA A 9 -63.29 4.63 -25.46
C ALA A 9 -62.48 3.62 -24.64
N ALA A 10 -61.37 3.15 -25.21
CA ALA A 10 -60.35 2.45 -24.43
C ALA A 10 -59.73 3.46 -23.47
N ALA A 11 -60.09 3.38 -22.19
CA ALA A 11 -59.45 4.17 -21.15
C ALA A 11 -57.99 3.72 -21.03
N MET A 12 -57.06 4.56 -21.51
CA MET A 12 -55.65 4.38 -21.20
C MET A 12 -55.46 4.83 -19.75
N ALA A 13 -55.37 3.86 -18.84
CA ALA A 13 -54.93 4.13 -17.47
C ALA A 13 -53.46 4.59 -17.55
N ALA A 14 -53.23 5.90 -17.39
CA ALA A 14 -51.89 6.41 -17.19
C ALA A 14 -51.39 5.93 -15.82
N VAL A 15 -50.44 5.00 -15.82
CA VAL A 15 -49.68 4.68 -14.61
C VAL A 15 -48.77 5.88 -14.35
N VAL A 16 -49.19 6.78 -13.46
CA VAL A 16 -48.33 7.83 -12.94
C VAL A 16 -47.30 7.17 -12.03
N VAL A 17 -46.13 6.85 -12.59
CA VAL A 17 -44.97 6.47 -11.79
C VAL A 17 -44.44 7.76 -11.17
N LEU A 18 -44.76 7.97 -9.88
CA LEU A 18 -44.05 8.95 -9.08
C LEU A 18 -42.62 8.44 -8.90
N ALA A 19 -41.69 8.90 -9.73
CA ALA A 19 -40.27 8.75 -9.45
C ALA A 19 -39.98 9.55 -8.17
N THR A 20 -39.88 8.87 -7.03
CA THR A 20 -39.30 9.48 -5.83
C THR A 20 -37.90 9.97 -6.19
N PRO A 21 -37.49 11.20 -5.86
CA PRO A 21 -36.11 11.60 -6.07
C PRO A 21 -35.21 10.58 -5.36
N ALA A 22 -34.23 10.03 -6.08
CA ALA A 22 -33.19 9.23 -5.45
C ALA A 22 -32.62 10.09 -4.30
N ALA A 23 -32.63 9.55 -3.08
CA ALA A 23 -32.04 10.26 -1.95
C ALA A 23 -30.60 10.61 -2.33
N ALA A 24 -30.30 11.90 -2.44
CA ALA A 24 -28.94 12.35 -2.73
C ALA A 24 -28.05 11.89 -1.57
N GLN A 25 -26.93 11.25 -1.90
CA GLN A 25 -25.92 10.87 -0.92
C GLN A 25 -25.34 12.13 -0.28
N ALA A 26 -24.84 12.00 0.95
CA ALA A 26 -24.19 13.12 1.61
C ALA A 26 -22.75 13.29 1.07
N PRO A 27 -22.29 14.54 0.86
CA PRO A 27 -20.91 14.77 0.46
C PRO A 27 -19.95 14.23 1.52
N SER A 28 -18.84 13.64 1.07
CA SER A 28 -17.81 13.09 1.94
C SER A 28 -16.46 13.75 1.71
N THR A 29 -15.58 13.70 2.71
CA THR A 29 -14.20 14.17 2.62
C THR A 29 -13.26 13.10 3.15
N THR A 30 -12.25 12.73 2.37
CA THR A 30 -11.24 11.76 2.79
C THR A 30 -9.95 12.48 3.18
N THR A 31 -9.25 11.95 4.19
CA THR A 31 -7.87 12.31 4.54
C THR A 31 -7.04 11.04 4.63
N VAL A 32 -5.74 11.13 4.39
CA VAL A 32 -4.84 9.98 4.45
C VAL A 32 -3.47 10.38 4.98
N GLN A 33 -2.91 9.54 5.84
CA GLN A 33 -1.58 9.70 6.41
C GLN A 33 -0.81 8.39 6.28
N ALA A 34 0.49 8.50 5.97
CA ALA A 34 1.43 7.40 5.97
C ALA A 34 2.42 7.52 7.12
N SER A 35 2.65 6.42 7.83
CA SER A 35 3.55 6.34 8.97
C SER A 35 4.43 5.08 8.87
N PRO A 36 5.75 5.24 8.65
CA PRO A 36 6.47 6.49 8.41
C PRO A 36 6.21 7.07 7.00
N SER A 37 6.37 8.38 6.83
CA SER A 37 6.34 9.05 5.52
C SER A 37 7.66 8.95 4.75
N ALA A 38 8.72 8.51 5.42
CA ALA A 38 10.01 8.15 4.82
C ALA A 38 10.43 6.76 5.30
N ALA A 39 10.70 5.85 4.37
CA ALA A 39 11.03 4.45 4.64
C ALA A 39 12.25 4.01 3.82
N THR A 40 12.90 2.92 4.19
CA THR A 40 13.83 2.22 3.28
C THR A 40 13.08 1.13 2.54
N VAL A 41 13.61 0.68 1.40
CA VAL A 41 13.06 -0.47 0.65
C VAL A 41 12.80 -1.64 1.60
N GLY A 42 11.59 -2.21 1.52
CA GLY A 42 11.17 -3.34 2.33
C GLY A 42 10.72 -3.02 3.77
N GLN A 43 10.81 -1.77 4.23
CA GLN A 43 10.20 -1.37 5.49
C GLN A 43 8.68 -1.27 5.39
N SER A 44 8.01 -1.58 6.51
CA SER A 44 6.56 -1.48 6.62
C SER A 44 6.13 -0.02 6.78
N VAL A 45 5.07 0.33 6.05
CA VAL A 45 4.42 1.63 6.11
C VAL A 45 2.95 1.41 6.40
N ASN A 46 2.46 2.03 7.47
CA ASN A 46 1.05 2.02 7.82
C ASN A 46 0.34 3.21 7.15
N LEU A 47 -0.67 2.91 6.35
CA LEU A 47 -1.55 3.87 5.71
C LEU A 47 -2.85 3.95 6.53
N SER A 48 -3.16 5.14 7.02
CA SER A 48 -4.38 5.42 7.77
C SER A 48 -5.21 6.45 7.02
N ALA A 49 -6.40 6.06 6.57
CA ALA A 49 -7.35 6.94 5.92
C ALA A 49 -8.58 7.15 6.80
N MET A 50 -9.09 8.39 6.79
CA MET A 50 -10.29 8.79 7.52
C MET A 50 -11.27 9.49 6.58
N VAL A 51 -12.50 9.00 6.56
CA VAL A 51 -13.61 9.55 5.79
C VAL A 51 -14.57 10.27 6.74
N THR A 52 -14.88 11.52 6.42
CA THR A 52 -15.88 12.33 7.12
C THR A 52 -17.09 12.51 6.22
N CYS A 53 -18.27 12.13 6.72
CA CYS A 53 -19.56 12.22 6.03
C CYS A 53 -20.64 12.44 7.10
N THR A 54 -21.77 13.06 6.75
CA THR A 54 -22.90 13.22 7.69
C THR A 54 -23.70 11.93 7.87
N GLY A 55 -23.62 10.98 6.93
CA GLY A 55 -24.15 9.63 7.05
C GLY A 55 -23.12 8.63 7.56
N ASP A 56 -23.52 7.37 7.71
CA ASP A 56 -22.60 6.28 8.07
C ASP A 56 -21.72 5.90 6.86
N PRO A 57 -20.39 6.10 6.93
CA PRO A 57 -19.47 5.81 5.83
C PRO A 57 -19.12 4.31 5.70
N SER A 58 -19.56 3.46 6.63
CA SER A 58 -19.27 2.02 6.60
C SER A 58 -20.08 1.26 5.54
N GLY A 59 -19.68 0.01 5.29
CA GLY A 59 -20.27 -0.81 4.22
C GLY A 59 -19.79 -0.43 2.82
N GLY A 60 -20.56 -0.79 1.79
CA GLY A 60 -20.14 -0.64 0.39
C GLY A 60 -18.88 -1.45 0.06
N LEU A 61 -18.09 -0.97 -0.91
CA LEU A 61 -16.78 -1.55 -1.23
C LEU A 61 -15.68 -1.11 -0.26
N GLY A 62 -15.87 -0.01 0.47
CA GLY A 62 -14.91 0.53 1.44
C GLY A 62 -13.86 1.45 0.79
N MET A 63 -12.62 1.35 1.27
CA MET A 63 -11.48 2.20 0.90
C MET A 63 -10.48 1.43 0.04
N THR A 64 -10.16 1.95 -1.13
CA THR A 64 -9.16 1.39 -2.04
C THR A 64 -7.88 2.20 -1.99
N PHE A 65 -6.76 1.53 -1.71
CA PHE A 65 -5.43 2.14 -1.70
C PHE A 65 -4.68 1.83 -2.98
N PHE A 66 -4.08 2.86 -3.57
CA PHE A 66 -3.23 2.77 -4.76
C PHE A 66 -1.86 3.38 -4.51
N ASP A 67 -0.86 2.88 -5.23
CA ASP A 67 0.46 3.50 -5.40
C ASP A 67 0.62 3.90 -6.87
N GLY A 68 0.49 5.20 -7.16
CA GLY A 68 0.31 5.69 -8.53
C GLY A 68 -0.94 5.06 -9.17
N SER A 69 -0.74 4.26 -10.23
CA SER A 69 -1.81 3.50 -10.90
C SER A 69 -1.94 2.05 -10.41
N ASN A 70 -1.05 1.60 -9.52
CA ASN A 70 -1.04 0.22 -9.04
C ASN A 70 -2.01 0.06 -7.87
N LEU A 71 -2.94 -0.90 -7.97
CA LEU A 71 -3.84 -1.25 -6.88
C LEU A 71 -3.05 -1.98 -5.80
N LEU A 72 -3.06 -1.46 -4.57
CA LEU A 72 -2.48 -2.14 -3.43
C LEU A 72 -3.51 -3.07 -2.77
N THR A 73 -4.66 -2.52 -2.39
CA THR A 73 -5.73 -3.26 -1.71
C THR A 73 -7.04 -2.50 -1.68
N THR A 74 -8.11 -3.19 -1.31
CA THR A 74 -9.36 -2.58 -0.83
C THR A 74 -9.68 -3.12 0.55
N VAL A 75 -9.95 -2.24 1.50
CA VAL A 75 -10.25 -2.57 2.90
C VAL A 75 -11.58 -1.97 3.35
N PRO A 76 -12.32 -2.63 4.26
CA PRO A 76 -13.56 -2.07 4.79
C PRO A 76 -13.29 -0.79 5.57
N VAL A 77 -14.27 0.13 5.52
CA VAL A 77 -14.31 1.34 6.34
C VAL A 77 -15.15 1.05 7.58
N SER A 78 -14.62 1.38 8.75
CA SER A 78 -15.36 1.26 10.01
C SER A 78 -16.49 2.30 10.13
N ALA A 79 -17.44 2.10 11.04
CA ALA A 79 -18.50 3.09 11.31
C ALA A 79 -17.96 4.45 11.77
N ALA A 80 -16.72 4.49 12.27
CA ALA A 80 -16.00 5.73 12.62
C ALA A 80 -15.33 6.41 11.40
N GLY A 81 -15.49 5.86 10.19
CA GLY A 81 -14.88 6.39 8.97
C GLY A 81 -13.41 6.01 8.78
N VAL A 82 -12.86 5.12 9.60
CA VAL A 82 -11.44 4.76 9.58
C VAL A 82 -11.19 3.50 8.75
N ALA A 83 -10.17 3.55 7.90
CA ALA A 83 -9.61 2.43 7.14
C ALA A 83 -8.08 2.42 7.27
N THR A 84 -7.49 1.28 7.65
CA THR A 84 -6.04 1.14 7.82
C THR A 84 -5.50 -0.01 6.97
N TYR A 85 -4.28 0.17 6.47
CA TYR A 85 -3.59 -0.85 5.70
C TYR A 85 -2.07 -0.72 5.85
N THR A 86 -1.40 -1.82 6.17
CA THR A 86 0.06 -1.88 6.23
C THR A 86 0.59 -2.47 4.93
N THR A 87 1.52 -1.75 4.30
CA THR A 87 2.16 -2.15 3.04
C THR A 87 3.68 -2.07 3.12
N THR A 88 4.36 -2.66 2.16
CA THR A 88 5.81 -2.52 1.97
C THR A 88 6.08 -2.07 0.54
N LEU A 89 6.96 -1.08 0.37
CA LEU A 89 7.29 -0.52 -0.93
C LEU A 89 8.64 -1.10 -1.41
N SER A 90 8.68 -1.60 -2.64
CA SER A 90 9.82 -2.34 -3.18
C SER A 90 10.77 -1.52 -4.06
N SER A 91 10.34 -0.35 -4.54
CA SER A 91 11.17 0.54 -5.36
C SER A 91 11.65 1.75 -4.57
N VAL A 92 12.84 2.23 -4.91
CA VAL A 92 13.36 3.51 -4.43
C VAL A 92 12.66 4.63 -5.19
N GLY A 93 12.25 5.69 -4.50
CA GLY A 93 11.62 6.85 -5.12
C GLY A 93 10.49 7.45 -4.30
N SER A 94 9.77 8.39 -4.93
CA SER A 94 8.58 9.00 -4.35
C SER A 94 7.34 8.20 -4.76
N HIS A 95 6.64 7.63 -3.78
CA HIS A 95 5.40 6.89 -3.96
C HIS A 95 4.21 7.77 -3.63
N THR A 96 3.34 8.01 -4.62
CA THR A 96 2.11 8.77 -4.43
C THR A 96 0.99 7.80 -4.08
N ILE A 97 0.65 7.77 -2.80
CA ILE A 97 -0.39 6.88 -2.28
C ILE A 97 -1.74 7.58 -2.39
N THR A 98 -2.68 6.96 -3.10
CA THR A 98 -4.07 7.43 -3.20
C THR A 98 -4.96 6.56 -2.34
N ALA A 99 -5.72 7.17 -1.43
CA ALA A 99 -6.81 6.53 -0.71
C ALA A 99 -8.13 6.99 -1.33
N ALA A 100 -8.83 6.06 -1.99
CA ALA A 100 -10.10 6.29 -2.66
C ALA A 100 -11.23 5.62 -1.87
N TYR A 101 -12.07 6.42 -1.23
CA TYR A 101 -13.32 5.96 -0.67
C TYR A 101 -14.35 5.77 -1.79
N ASN A 102 -14.86 4.55 -1.94
CA ASN A 102 -15.73 4.18 -3.06
C ASN A 102 -17.17 4.69 -2.93
N GLY A 103 -17.51 5.34 -1.82
CA GLY A 103 -18.89 5.72 -1.52
C GLY A 103 -19.76 4.53 -1.09
N ASN A 104 -20.97 4.85 -0.65
CA ASN A 104 -22.01 3.89 -0.30
C ASN A 104 -23.40 4.52 -0.50
N GLY A 105 -24.47 3.87 -0.03
CA GLY A 105 -25.83 4.43 -0.16
C GLY A 105 -26.07 5.73 0.64
N ASN A 106 -25.17 6.09 1.56
CA ASN A 106 -25.31 7.23 2.46
C ASN A 106 -24.34 8.38 2.15
N CYS A 107 -23.18 8.06 1.55
CA CYS A 107 -22.03 8.94 1.42
C CYS A 107 -21.44 8.86 0.01
N ASP A 108 -21.23 10.01 -0.62
CA ASP A 108 -20.57 10.11 -1.92
C ASP A 108 -19.13 9.58 -1.86
N ALA A 109 -18.61 9.14 -3.01
CA ALA A 109 -17.21 8.78 -3.15
C ALA A 109 -16.30 10.01 -2.96
N SER A 110 -15.13 9.81 -2.36
CA SER A 110 -14.10 10.85 -2.22
C SER A 110 -12.70 10.23 -2.17
N ASN A 111 -11.66 11.04 -2.36
CA ASN A 111 -10.30 10.55 -2.35
C ASN A 111 -9.32 11.56 -1.76
N ALA A 112 -8.16 11.07 -1.31
CA ALA A 112 -7.05 11.87 -0.85
C ALA A 112 -5.72 11.21 -1.22
N THR A 113 -4.64 12.00 -1.22
CA THR A 113 -3.31 11.53 -1.56
C THR A 113 -2.31 11.86 -0.47
N THR A 114 -1.33 10.99 -0.25
CA THR A 114 -0.13 11.24 0.56
C THR A 114 1.11 10.75 -0.16
N THR A 115 2.28 11.20 0.27
CA THR A 115 3.57 10.82 -0.34
C THR A 115 4.41 10.04 0.65
N VAL A 116 4.96 8.92 0.19
CA VAL A 116 5.95 8.13 0.93
C VAL A 116 7.25 8.14 0.15
N VAL A 117 8.32 8.61 0.79
CA VAL A 117 9.66 8.62 0.18
C VAL A 117 10.39 7.35 0.59
N VAL A 118 10.82 6.57 -0.40
CA VAL A 118 11.54 5.31 -0.18
C VAL A 118 12.99 5.47 -0.60
N SER A 119 13.92 5.23 0.33
CA SER A 119 15.36 5.25 0.10
C SER A 119 15.95 3.84 0.04
N ALA A 120 17.14 3.70 -0.56
CA ALA A 120 17.86 2.44 -0.57
C ALA A 120 18.22 2.02 0.86
N ALA A 121 18.21 0.71 1.14
CA ALA A 121 18.74 0.19 2.39
C ALA A 121 20.23 0.56 2.50
N PRO A 122 20.72 0.94 3.69
CA PRO A 122 22.14 1.22 3.87
C PRO A 122 22.94 -0.04 3.51
N THR A 123 23.90 0.11 2.60
CA THR A 123 24.85 -0.98 2.32
C THR A 123 25.69 -1.19 3.58
N PRO A 124 25.81 -2.42 4.11
CA PRO A 124 26.71 -2.66 5.23
C PRO A 124 28.11 -2.23 4.79
N THR A 125 28.66 -1.21 5.46
CA THR A 125 30.06 -0.84 5.26
C THR A 125 30.90 -2.04 5.68
N PRO A 126 31.73 -2.60 4.79
CA PRO A 126 32.68 -3.63 5.20
C PRO A 126 33.48 -3.09 6.38
N PRO A 127 33.73 -3.88 7.44
CA PRO A 127 34.63 -3.47 8.49
C PRO A 127 35.96 -3.07 7.84
N SER A 128 36.38 -1.83 8.09
CA SER A 128 37.65 -1.27 7.61
C SER A 128 38.78 -2.17 8.08
N GLY A 129 39.22 -3.09 7.21
CA GLY A 129 40.18 -4.13 7.56
C GLY A 129 40.13 -5.39 6.67
N LEU A 130 39.06 -5.63 5.91
CA LEU A 130 38.95 -6.80 5.01
C LEU A 130 39.24 -6.53 3.52
N CYS A 131 39.95 -5.44 3.20
CA CYS A 131 40.46 -5.22 1.84
C CYS A 131 41.81 -5.92 1.63
N LEU A 132 41.84 -7.25 1.60
CA LEU A 132 43.09 -7.98 1.25
C LEU A 132 42.93 -9.18 0.30
N LEU A 133 41.72 -9.55 -0.16
CA LEU A 133 41.55 -10.81 -0.91
C LEU A 133 40.62 -10.77 -2.15
N ALA A 134 39.95 -9.66 -2.46
CA ALA A 134 38.96 -9.64 -3.56
C ALA A 134 39.31 -8.75 -4.77
N CYS A 135 40.36 -7.94 -4.68
CA CYS A 135 41.01 -7.41 -5.88
C CYS A 135 42.15 -8.37 -6.20
N SER A 136 42.19 -8.93 -7.40
CA SER A 136 43.20 -9.87 -7.90
C SER A 136 44.61 -9.27 -7.87
N GLY A 137 45.18 -9.11 -6.69
CA GLY A 137 46.42 -8.39 -6.43
C GLY A 137 47.10 -8.97 -5.21
N LEU A 138 47.97 -9.94 -5.45
CA LEU A 138 49.06 -10.40 -4.60
C LEU A 138 48.70 -10.64 -3.11
N ILE A 139 48.34 -11.88 -2.76
CA ILE A 139 48.61 -12.38 -1.40
C ILE A 139 50.13 -12.38 -1.24
N ASN A 140 50.67 -11.37 -0.56
CA ASN A 140 52.04 -11.42 -0.07
C ASN A 140 52.08 -12.38 1.12
N PHE A 141 52.39 -13.66 0.88
CA PHE A 141 52.82 -14.55 1.94
C PHE A 141 54.14 -14.01 2.50
N ASN A 142 54.08 -13.21 3.56
CA ASN A 142 55.28 -12.97 4.36
C ASN A 142 55.52 -14.25 5.18
N VAL A 143 56.17 -15.24 4.56
CA VAL A 143 56.81 -16.31 5.31
C VAL A 143 57.92 -15.63 6.10
N GLY A 144 57.62 -15.25 7.36
CA GLY A 144 58.69 -14.96 8.32
C GLY A 144 59.59 -16.19 8.44
N ASP A 145 60.86 -15.99 8.77
CA ASP A 145 61.85 -17.08 8.82
C ASP A 145 61.29 -18.33 9.49
N ILE A 146 61.17 -19.42 8.71
CA ILE A 146 60.81 -20.72 9.26
C ILE A 146 62.04 -21.25 9.99
N ASN A 147 62.10 -21.02 11.29
CA ASN A 147 63.08 -21.68 12.16
C ASN A 147 62.57 -23.10 12.47
N ASN A 148 62.88 -24.05 11.59
CA ASN A 148 62.62 -25.46 11.85
C ASN A 148 63.67 -26.00 12.85
N GLN A 149 63.34 -26.05 14.14
CA GLN A 149 64.16 -26.74 15.14
C GLN A 149 63.99 -28.25 14.95
N VAL A 150 64.97 -28.90 14.33
CA VAL A 150 65.03 -30.37 14.25
C VAL A 150 65.58 -30.90 15.56
N ASN A 151 64.69 -31.38 16.44
CA ASN A 151 65.12 -32.18 17.59
C ASN A 151 65.54 -33.57 17.10
N ILE A 152 66.84 -33.78 16.92
CA ILE A 152 67.40 -35.13 16.74
C ILE A 152 67.49 -35.76 18.12
N TYR A 153 66.51 -36.58 18.48
CA TYR A 153 66.64 -37.46 19.65
C TYR A 153 67.60 -38.59 19.25
N ARG A 154 68.84 -38.50 19.73
CA ARG A 154 69.83 -39.55 19.54
C ARG A 154 69.58 -40.62 20.60
N ASP A 155 68.81 -41.64 20.25
CA ASP A 155 68.78 -42.87 21.04
C ASP A 155 70.19 -43.47 21.00
N GLY A 156 70.94 -43.30 22.08
CA GLY A 156 72.26 -43.91 22.25
C GLY A 156 72.12 -45.41 22.55
N PRO A 157 73.05 -46.27 22.07
CA PRO A 157 72.96 -47.70 22.32
C PRO A 157 73.60 -48.06 23.66
N SER A 158 72.86 -48.78 24.50
CA SER A 158 73.14 -50.15 24.95
C SER A 158 72.18 -50.53 26.07
#